data_AF-G8RMI8-F1
#
_entry.id   AF-G8RMI8-F1
#
_cell.length_a   1.000
_cell.length_b   1.000
_cell.length_c   1.000
_cell.angle_alpha   90.00
_cell.angle_beta   90.00
_cell.angle_gamma   90.00
#
_symmetry.space_group_name_H-M   'P 1'
#
loop_
_entity.id
_entity.type
_entity.pdbx_description
1 polymer ?
#
loop_
_entity_poly.entity_id
_entity_poly.type
_entity_poly.pdbx_seq_one_letter_code
_entity_poly.pdbx_strand_id
1 'polypeptide(L)'
;MTEQVWNFAGIEGGAGEIGSAVQRTDALLDEGKASLASLASVWGGTGSDAYQAVQMRWDATSAELNAALLNLAHTVSSAGQSMAQTEAGVTGMF
;
A
#
# COMPACT_ATOMS: atom_id res chain seq x y z
N MET A 1 24.68 -9.23 -27.35
CA MET A 1 24.03 -9.09 -26.04
C MET A 1 22.99 -8.02 -26.20
N THR A 2 21.71 -8.35 -26.01
CA THR A 2 20.67 -7.33 -25.89
C THR A 2 20.87 -6.67 -24.53
N GLU A 3 21.30 -5.42 -24.53
CA GLU A 3 21.45 -4.59 -23.34
C GLU A 3 20.08 -4.52 -22.66
N GLN A 4 19.98 -5.03 -21.43
CA GLN A 4 18.74 -4.99 -20.68
C GLN A 4 18.58 -3.57 -20.15
N VAL A 5 17.94 -2.69 -20.91
CA VAL A 5 17.74 -1.29 -20.54
C VAL A 5 16.66 -1.21 -19.46
N TRP A 6 17.07 -1.08 -18.20
CA TRP A 6 16.16 -0.84 -17.08
C TRP A 6 15.89 0.66 -16.92
N ASN A 7 14.62 1.09 -16.91
CA ASN A 7 14.26 2.48 -16.65
C ASN A 7 14.28 2.78 -15.13
N PHE A 8 15.48 2.97 -14.58
CA PHE A 8 15.70 3.21 -13.15
C PHE A 8 14.92 4.41 -12.59
N ALA A 9 14.92 5.53 -13.32
CA ALA A 9 14.18 6.72 -12.93
C ALA A 9 12.66 6.44 -12.85
N GLY A 10 12.14 5.59 -13.74
CA GLY A 10 10.76 5.13 -13.68
C GLY A 10 10.46 4.21 -12.49
N ILE A 11 11.42 3.37 -12.09
CA ILE A 11 11.26 2.45 -10.95
C ILE A 11 11.32 3.20 -9.62
N GLU A 12 12.30 4.09 -9.43
CA GLU A 12 12.37 4.95 -8.23
C GLU A 12 11.16 5.90 -8.15
N GLY A 13 10.76 6.50 -9.28
CA GLY A 13 9.54 7.30 -9.35
C GLY A 13 8.30 6.51 -8.95
N GLY A 14 8.14 5.30 -9.51
CA GLY A 14 7.05 4.40 -9.17
C GLY A 14 7.05 3.96 -7.70
N ALA A 15 8.22 3.76 -7.09
CA ALA A 15 8.31 3.45 -5.66
C ALA A 15 7.81 4.61 -4.78
N GLY A 16 8.17 5.85 -5.12
CA GLY A 16 7.68 7.05 -4.43
C GLY A 16 6.17 7.27 -4.60
N GLU A 17 5.66 7.00 -5.80
CA GLU A 17 4.22 7.03 -6.09
C GLU A 17 3.45 5.98 -5.28
N ILE A 18 3.98 4.76 -5.16
CA ILE A 18 3.38 3.71 -4.33
C ILE A 18 3.33 4.14 -2.86
N GLY A 19 4.44 4.66 -2.31
CA GLY A 19 4.44 5.16 -0.94
C GLY A 19 3.38 6.24 -0.70
N SER A 20 3.24 7.17 -1.64
CA SER A 20 2.22 8.22 -1.59
C SER A 20 0.79 7.65 -1.70
N ALA A 21 0.60 6.62 -2.53
CA ALA A 21 -0.68 5.93 -2.66
C ALA A 21 -1.05 5.16 -1.38
N VAL A 22 -0.08 4.52 -0.71
CA VAL A 22 -0.30 3.86 0.59
C VAL A 22 -0.81 4.85 1.62
N GLN A 23 -0.14 5.99 1.78
CA GLN A 23 -0.56 7.02 2.74
C GLN A 23 -1.95 7.59 2.44
N ARG A 24 -2.29 7.77 1.16
CA ARG A 24 -3.63 8.21 0.77
C ARG A 24 -4.68 7.16 1.08
N THR A 25 -4.39 5.88 0.87
CA THR A 25 -5.30 4.79 1.21
C THR A 25 -5.52 4.73 2.72
N ASP A 26 -4.49 4.84 3.54
CA ASP A 26 -4.63 4.87 5.00
C ASP A 26 -5.59 5.98 5.45
N ALA A 27 -5.43 7.19 4.93
CA ALA A 27 -6.32 8.31 5.25
C ALA A 27 -7.78 8.06 4.83
N LEU A 28 -8.00 7.43 3.67
CA LEU A 28 -9.35 7.08 3.20
C LEU A 28 -9.99 5.98 4.06
N LEU A 29 -9.19 5.02 4.56
CA LEU A 29 -9.67 3.97 5.45
C LEU A 29 -10.08 4.54 6.82
N ASP A 30 -9.31 5.49 7.34
CA ASP A 30 -9.65 6.22 8.57
C ASP A 30 -10.91 7.06 8.40
N GLU A 31 -11.05 7.76 7.27
CA GLU A 31 -12.25 8.53 6.95
C GLU A 31 -13.48 7.63 6.83
N GLY A 32 -13.35 6.47 6.15
CA GLY A 32 -14.42 5.49 6.06
C GLY A 32 -14.82 4.90 7.41
N LYS A 33 -13.86 4.66 8.31
CA LYS A 33 -14.12 4.22 9.69
C LYS A 33 -14.89 5.27 10.49
N ALA A 34 -14.52 6.55 10.35
CA ALA A 34 -15.24 7.65 10.99
C ALA A 34 -16.67 7.80 10.44
N SER A 35 -16.84 7.66 9.13
CA SER A 35 -18.16 7.66 8.48
C SER A 35 -19.03 6.51 9.00
N LEU A 36 -18.49 5.29 9.10
CA LEU A 36 -19.19 4.16 9.68
C LEU A 36 -19.65 4.46 11.11
N ALA A 37 -18.78 5.02 11.95
CA ALA A 37 -19.11 5.40 13.33
C ALA A 37 -20.26 6.42 13.40
N SER A 38 -20.33 7.37 12.47
CA SER A 38 -21.43 8.34 12.40
C SER A 38 -22.79 7.68 12.10
N LEU A 39 -22.78 6.62 11.30
CA LEU A 39 -23.95 5.83 10.92
C LEU A 39 -24.42 4.88 12.02
N ALA A 40 -23.64 4.68 13.09
CA ALA A 40 -24.00 3.80 14.20
C ALA A 40 -25.38 4.13 14.77
N SER A 41 -25.70 5.42 14.92
CA SER A 41 -27.01 5.88 15.43
C SER A 41 -28.19 5.42 14.57
N VAL A 42 -28.02 5.33 13.25
CA VAL A 42 -29.05 4.91 12.29
C VAL A 42 -29.30 3.39 12.36
N TRP A 43 -28.28 2.62 12.75
CA TRP A 43 -28.34 1.15 12.77
C TRP A 43 -28.68 0.55 14.14
N GLY A 44 -29.22 1.35 15.05
CA GLY A 44 -29.57 0.92 16.40
C GLY A 44 -28.45 1.08 17.43
N GLY A 45 -27.43 1.89 17.09
CA GLY A 45 -26.28 2.18 17.94
C GLY A 45 -25.11 1.24 17.70
N THR A 46 -24.01 1.50 18.41
CA THR A 46 -22.77 0.69 18.34
C THR A 46 -22.92 -0.72 18.92
N GLY A 47 -23.98 -0.96 19.69
CA GLY A 47 -24.33 -2.29 20.23
C GLY A 47 -25.15 -3.16 19.27
N SER A 48 -25.53 -2.66 18.10
CA SER A 48 -26.28 -3.42 17.11
C SER A 48 -25.42 -4.49 16.44
N ASP A 49 -25.91 -5.72 16.37
CA ASP A 49 -25.23 -6.85 15.70
C ASP A 49 -24.87 -6.50 14.24
N ALA A 50 -25.77 -5.78 13.54
CA ALA A 50 -25.56 -5.36 12.17
C ALA A 50 -24.39 -4.35 12.06
N TYR A 51 -24.32 -3.39 12.97
CA TYR A 51 -23.20 -2.44 13.02
C TYR A 51 -21.89 -3.13 13.33
N GLN A 52 -21.88 -4.01 14.33
CA GLN A 52 -20.68 -4.75 14.74
C GLN A 52 -20.16 -5.64 13.61
N ALA A 53 -21.04 -6.32 12.87
CA ALA A 53 -20.65 -7.13 11.73
C ALA A 53 -19.95 -6.31 10.63
N VAL A 54 -20.49 -5.13 10.30
CA VAL A 54 -19.88 -4.23 9.30
C VAL A 54 -18.58 -3.65 9.82
N GLN A 55 -18.52 -3.24 11.10
CA GLN A 55 -17.34 -2.69 11.73
C GLN A 55 -16.18 -3.69 11.76
N MET A 56 -16.44 -4.94 12.14
CA MET A 56 -15.43 -6.00 12.11
C MET A 56 -14.95 -6.28 10.69
N ARG A 57 -15.86 -6.32 9.71
CA ARG A 57 -15.50 -6.53 8.30
C ARG A 57 -14.65 -5.38 7.77
N TRP A 58 -15.02 -4.15 8.10
CA TRP A 58 -14.26 -2.96 7.72
C TRP A 58 -12.83 -3.02 8.27
N ASP A 59 -12.68 -3.26 9.57
CA ASP A 59 -11.38 -3.35 10.22
C ASP A 59 -10.52 -4.47 9.61
N ALA A 60 -11.10 -5.65 9.37
CA ALA A 60 -10.40 -6.78 8.77
C ALA A 60 -9.91 -6.47 7.35
N THR A 61 -10.79 -5.98 6.48
CA THR A 61 -10.44 -5.66 5.09
C THR A 61 -9.46 -4.48 5.00
N SER A 62 -9.59 -3.49 5.89
CA SER A 62 -8.65 -2.36 5.98
C SER A 62 -7.25 -2.84 6.37
N ALA A 63 -7.16 -3.71 7.38
CA ALA A 63 -5.88 -4.28 7.81
C ALA A 63 -5.22 -5.13 6.71
N GLU A 64 -6.01 -5.94 5.98
CA GLU A 64 -5.52 -6.73 4.86
C GLU A 64 -5.00 -5.85 3.72
N LEU A 65 -5.74 -4.79 3.36
CA LEU A 65 -5.32 -3.84 2.33
C LEU A 65 -4.01 -3.15 2.71
N ASN A 66 -3.89 -2.69 3.95
CA ASN A 66 -2.68 -2.04 4.44
C ASN A 66 -1.47 -2.99 4.41
N ALA A 67 -1.66 -4.24 4.84
CA ALA A 67 -0.61 -5.25 4.75
C ALA A 67 -0.17 -5.50 3.29
N ALA A 68 -1.12 -5.58 2.35
CA ALA A 68 -0.82 -5.76 0.94
C ALA A 68 -0.06 -4.56 0.34
N LEU A 69 -0.46 -3.34 0.68
CA LEU A 69 0.19 -2.12 0.21
C LEU A 69 1.60 -1.95 0.76
N LEU A 70 1.82 -2.27 2.04
CA LEU A 70 3.16 -2.28 2.63
C LEU A 70 4.07 -3.32 1.97
N ASN A 71 3.54 -4.52 1.70
CA ASN A 71 4.27 -5.56 0.99
C ASN A 71 4.64 -5.11 -0.43
N LEU A 72 3.70 -4.50 -1.15
CA LEU A 72 3.95 -3.94 -2.48
C LEU A 72 5.06 -2.88 -2.44
N ALA A 73 5.00 -1.94 -1.50
CA ALA A 73 6.00 -0.91 -1.32
C ALA A 73 7.40 -1.50 -1.04
N HIS A 74 7.49 -2.49 -0.16
CA HIS A 74 8.74 -3.20 0.12
C HIS A 74 9.28 -3.95 -1.10
N THR A 75 8.41 -4.64 -1.83
CA THR A 75 8.79 -5.41 -3.03
C THR A 75 9.37 -4.49 -4.09
N VAL A 76 8.73 -3.35 -4.36
CA VAL A 76 9.20 -2.39 -5.37
C VAL A 76 10.51 -1.73 -4.94
N SER A 77 10.64 -1.36 -3.66
CA SER A 77 11.90 -0.82 -3.13
C SER A 77 13.06 -1.82 -3.24
N SER A 78 12.82 -3.09 -2.88
CA SER A 78 13.81 -4.16 -2.98
C SER A 78 14.22 -4.45 -4.42
N ALA A 79 13.26 -4.42 -5.35
CA ALA A 79 13.52 -4.57 -6.78
C ALA A 79 14.42 -3.43 -7.30
N GLY A 80 14.14 -2.18 -6.91
CA GLY A 80 14.99 -1.03 -7.26
C GLY A 80 16.42 -1.17 -6.75
N GLN A 81 16.60 -1.57 -5.49
CA GLN A 81 17.94 -1.79 -4.89
C GLN A 81 18.71 -2.92 -5.58
N SER A 82 18.05 -4.05 -5.88
CA SER A 82 18.67 -5.20 -6.55
C SER A 82 19.16 -4.85 -7.96
N MET A 83 18.38 -4.05 -8.69
CA MET A 83 18.77 -3.59 -10.02
C MET A 83 19.94 -2.60 -9.95
N ALA A 84 19.92 -1.65 -9.00
CA ALA A 84 21.02 -0.70 -8.81
C ALA A 84 22.35 -1.41 -8.48
N GLN A 85 22.29 -2.45 -7.64
CA GLN A 85 23.46 -3.26 -7.30
C GLN A 85 24.00 -4.05 -8.50
N THR A 86 23.11 -4.58 -9.34
CA THR A 86 23.48 -5.34 -10.55
C THR A 86 24.21 -4.43 -11.54
N GLU A 87 23.68 -3.24 -11.83
CA GLU A 87 24.33 -2.27 -12.72
C GLU A 87 25.68 -1.79 -12.21
N ALA A 88 25.80 -1.50 -10.91
CA ALA A 88 27.08 -1.10 -10.32
C ALA A 88 28.14 -2.20 -10.47
N GLY A 89 27.74 -3.47 -10.34
CA GLY A 89 28.62 -4.62 -10.57
C GLY A 89 29.05 -4.76 -12.03
N VAL A 90 28.11 -4.59 -12.98
CA VAL A 90 28.40 -4.65 -14.42
C VAL A 90 29.29 -3.48 -14.85
N THR A 91 28.99 -2.25 -14.42
CA THR A 91 29.77 -1.05 -14.73
C THR A 91 31.20 -1.13 -14.18
N GLY A 92 31.39 -1.76 -13.02
CA GLY A 92 32.73 -1.96 -12.43
C GLY A 92 33.57 -3.06 -13.09
N MET A 93 32.98 -3.86 -14.00
CA MET A 93 33.69 -4.93 -14.74
C MET A 93 34.25 -4.48 -16.09
N PHE A 94 33.88 -3.29 -16.57
CA PHE A 94 34.39 -2.67 -17.80
C PHE A 94 35.30 -1.48 -17.47
#